data_AF-A0A6B2CSB5-F1
#
_entry.id   AF-A0A6B2CSB5-F1
#
_cell.length_a   1.000
_cell.length_b   1.000
_cell.length_c   1.000
_cell.angle_alpha   90.00
_cell.angle_beta   90.00
_cell.angle_gamma   90.00
#
_symmetry.space_group_name_H-M   'P 1'
#
loop_
_entity.id
_entity.type
_entity.pdbx_description
1 polymer ?
#
loop_
_entity_poly.entity_id
_entity_poly.type
_entity_poly.pdbx_seq_one_letter_code
_entity_poly.pdbx_strand_id
1 'polypeptide(L)'
;MGSKIIQRLELALSVKKPTLEEVLEEVSTRGVLRGPVDFVFSAWRLYVEYAAQEIAETFQLTEEERRTLLNFRDAMKTLLTEAQRQARKKLAALYKAVAEGNYRLEGGKLFAPDGTWMYATKNVMRVPIRRVSASARFPDVLKLPRQRLEMIQM
;
A
#
# COMPACT_ATOMS: atom_id res chain seq x y z
N MET A 1 -7.37 -21.30 17.41
CA MET A 1 -6.37 -20.68 16.50
C MET A 1 -7.00 -20.20 15.18
N GLY A 2 -7.74 -21.05 14.46
CA GLY A 2 -8.39 -20.70 13.18
C GLY A 2 -9.39 -19.53 13.24
N SER A 3 -10.27 -19.49 14.23
CA SER A 3 -11.26 -18.39 14.40
C SER A 3 -10.62 -16.99 14.49
N LYS A 4 -9.49 -16.85 15.20
CA LYS A 4 -8.77 -15.57 15.31
C LYS A 4 -8.04 -15.17 14.01
N ILE A 5 -7.66 -16.15 13.19
CA ILE A 5 -7.05 -15.91 11.87
C ILE A 5 -8.12 -15.42 10.90
N ILE A 6 -9.29 -16.06 10.89
CA ILE A 6 -10.45 -15.66 10.09
C ILE A 6 -10.86 -14.22 10.39
N GLN A 7 -11.08 -13.86 11.66
CA GLN A 7 -11.44 -12.50 12.07
C GLN A 7 -10.45 -11.43 11.59
N ARG A 8 -9.14 -11.74 11.60
CA ARG A 8 -8.11 -10.82 11.10
C ARG A 8 -8.11 -10.70 9.59
N LEU A 9 -8.40 -11.77 8.86
CA LEU A 9 -8.53 -11.76 7.41
C LEU A 9 -9.79 -11.01 6.97
N GLU A 10 -10.90 -11.17 7.69
CA GLU A 10 -12.13 -10.40 7.51
C GLU A 10 -11.88 -8.90 7.71
N LEU A 11 -11.18 -8.54 8.80
CA LEU A 11 -10.79 -7.15 9.03
C LEU A 11 -9.91 -6.60 7.91
N ALA A 12 -8.95 -7.38 7.40
CA ALA A 12 -8.07 -6.97 6.32
C ALA A 12 -8.80 -6.82 4.96
N LEU A 13 -9.94 -7.50 4.78
CA LEU A 13 -10.84 -7.40 3.63
C LEU A 13 -11.93 -6.32 3.81
N SER A 14 -12.03 -5.72 4.99
CA SER A 14 -13.04 -4.69 5.25
C SER A 14 -12.83 -3.46 4.34
N VAL A 15 -13.94 -2.87 3.91
CA VAL A 15 -13.94 -1.72 3.02
C VAL A 15 -14.21 -0.46 3.84
N LYS A 16 -13.19 0.39 3.98
CA LYS A 16 -13.33 1.76 4.48
C LYS A 16 -12.76 2.72 3.44
N LYS A 17 -13.50 3.78 3.12
CA LYS A 17 -12.99 4.88 2.31
C LYS A 17 -12.15 5.82 3.20
N PRO A 18 -10.91 6.14 2.83
CA PRO A 18 -10.12 7.14 3.53
C PRO A 18 -10.61 8.54 3.21
N THR A 19 -10.50 9.45 4.19
CA THR A 19 -10.56 10.89 3.98
C THR A 19 -9.16 11.47 3.76
N LEU A 20 -9.06 12.66 3.17
CA LEU A 20 -7.74 13.28 2.93
C LEU A 20 -7.08 13.65 4.26
N GLU A 21 -7.85 14.16 5.21
CA GLU A 21 -7.41 14.55 6.54
C GLU A 21 -6.81 13.36 7.30
N GLU A 22 -7.51 12.22 7.36
CA GLU A 22 -7.01 10.99 7.99
C GLU A 22 -5.71 10.52 7.34
N VAL A 23 -5.59 10.67 6.02
CA VAL A 23 -4.41 10.26 5.26
C VAL A 23 -3.21 11.15 5.57
N LEU A 24 -3.40 12.47 5.56
CA LEU A 24 -2.34 13.42 5.86
C LEU A 24 -1.88 13.30 7.32
N GLU A 25 -2.81 13.11 8.26
CA GLU A 25 -2.48 12.90 9.68
C GLU A 25 -1.64 11.63 9.89
N GLU A 26 -2.05 10.49 9.33
CA GLU A 26 -1.30 9.23 9.47
C GLU A 26 0.05 9.28 8.77
N VAL A 27 0.14 9.88 7.57
CA VAL A 27 1.42 10.05 6.86
C VAL A 27 2.35 10.98 7.63
N SER A 28 1.85 12.10 8.16
CA SER A 28 2.64 13.03 8.96
C SER A 28 3.15 12.39 10.25
N THR A 29 2.28 11.68 10.97
CA THR A 29 2.59 11.08 12.28
C THR A 29 3.51 9.87 12.16
N ARG A 30 3.31 9.02 11.14
CA ARG A 30 3.96 7.69 11.07
C ARG A 30 4.81 7.48 9.83
N GLY A 31 4.74 8.36 8.83
CA GLY A 31 5.42 8.21 7.54
C GLY A 31 4.89 7.07 6.68
N VAL A 32 3.89 6.30 7.13
CA VAL A 32 3.35 5.14 6.43
C VAL A 32 1.86 4.95 6.70
N LEU A 33 1.09 4.68 5.64
CA LEU A 33 -0.31 4.28 5.75
C LEU A 33 -0.43 2.78 6.05
N ARG A 34 -1.30 2.43 7.00
CA ARG A 34 -1.59 1.05 7.42
C ARG A 34 -3.09 0.84 7.57
N GLY A 35 -3.56 -0.38 7.34
CA GLY A 35 -4.97 -0.71 7.45
C GLY A 35 -5.38 -1.87 6.54
N PRO A 36 -6.71 -2.08 6.38
CA PRO A 36 -7.27 -3.01 5.40
C PRO A 36 -6.77 -2.71 3.99
N VAL A 37 -6.73 -3.74 3.14
CA VAL A 37 -6.16 -3.63 1.77
C VAL A 37 -6.77 -2.45 1.02
N ASP A 38 -8.09 -2.32 1.07
CA ASP A 38 -8.79 -1.29 0.30
C ASP A 38 -8.59 0.12 0.81
N PHE A 39 -8.54 0.25 2.14
CA PHE A 39 -8.24 1.50 2.77
C PHE A 39 -6.83 1.96 2.37
N VAL A 40 -5.82 1.11 2.54
CA VAL A 40 -4.41 1.48 2.31
C VAL A 40 -4.15 1.88 0.86
N PHE A 41 -4.62 1.09 -0.11
CA PHE A 41 -4.40 1.42 -1.52
C PHE A 41 -5.19 2.67 -1.96
N SER A 42 -6.39 2.87 -1.43
CA SER A 42 -7.16 4.10 -1.71
C SER A 42 -6.50 5.33 -1.06
N ALA A 43 -5.96 5.17 0.14
CA ALA A 43 -5.29 6.22 0.89
C ALA A 43 -4.02 6.67 0.19
N TRP A 44 -3.22 5.73 -0.33
CA TRP A 44 -2.03 6.06 -1.11
C TRP A 44 -2.36 6.75 -2.43
N ARG A 45 -3.42 6.34 -3.13
CA ARG A 45 -3.85 7.03 -4.35
C ARG A 45 -4.27 8.47 -4.05
N LEU A 46 -5.03 8.66 -2.97
CA LEU A 46 -5.46 9.98 -2.52
C LEU A 46 -4.27 10.87 -2.16
N TYR A 47 -3.30 10.33 -1.42
CA TYR A 47 -2.08 11.04 -1.06
C TYR A 47 -1.23 11.43 -2.28
N VAL A 48 -1.02 10.50 -3.23
CA VAL A 48 -0.25 10.77 -4.45
C VAL A 48 -0.92 11.84 -5.30
N GLU A 49 -2.25 11.80 -5.40
CA GLU A 49 -3.03 12.81 -6.12
C GLU A 49 -2.91 14.19 -5.49
N TYR A 50 -3.14 14.28 -4.17
CA TYR A 50 -2.95 15.50 -3.40
C TYR A 50 -1.53 16.05 -3.53
N ALA A 51 -0.51 15.23 -3.27
CA ALA A 51 0.87 15.68 -3.26
C ALA A 51 1.33 16.19 -4.64
N ALA A 52 0.92 15.53 -5.72
CA ALA A 52 1.23 15.99 -7.07
C ALA A 52 0.54 17.33 -7.39
N GLN A 53 -0.69 17.53 -6.93
CA GLN A 53 -1.42 18.78 -7.11
C GLN A 53 -0.79 19.93 -6.32
N GLU A 54 -0.52 19.72 -5.03
CA GLU A 54 0.14 20.72 -4.17
C GLU A 54 1.50 21.14 -4.72
N ILE A 55 2.30 20.20 -5.23
CA ILE A 55 3.59 20.51 -5.87
C ILE A 55 3.37 21.36 -7.13
N ALA A 56 2.40 20.98 -7.97
CA ALA A 56 2.12 21.69 -9.22
C ALA A 56 1.50 23.08 -9.01
N GLU A 57 0.96 23.37 -7.82
CA GLU A 57 0.38 24.67 -7.45
C GLU A 57 1.38 25.54 -6.66
N THR A 58 2.23 24.93 -5.82
CA THR A 58 3.17 25.65 -4.96
C THR A 58 4.45 26.06 -5.69
N PHE A 59 4.95 25.22 -6.60
CA PHE A 59 6.21 25.47 -7.29
C PHE A 59 5.98 26.07 -8.68
N GLN A 60 6.86 26.98 -9.09
CA GLN A 60 6.90 27.51 -10.46
C GLN A 60 7.51 26.48 -11.40
N LEU A 61 6.72 25.47 -11.78
CA LEU A 61 7.12 24.45 -12.73
C LEU A 61 6.99 24.97 -14.17
N THR A 62 7.90 24.54 -15.04
CA THR A 62 7.69 24.65 -16.49
C THR A 62 6.55 23.75 -16.95
N GLU A 63 6.05 23.96 -18.16
CA GLU A 63 4.98 23.13 -18.72
C GLU A 63 5.44 21.65 -18.84
N GLU A 64 6.69 21.43 -19.24
CA GLU A 64 7.30 20.10 -19.33
C GLU A 64 7.42 19.42 -17.95
N GLU A 65 7.86 20.15 -16.92
CA GLU A 65 7.97 19.64 -15.55
C GLU A 65 6.59 19.29 -14.98
N ARG A 66 5.61 20.18 -15.16
CA ARG A 66 4.23 19.97 -14.75
C ARG A 66 3.63 18.74 -15.43
N ARG A 67 3.81 18.61 -16.74
CA ARG A 67 3.35 17.44 -17.51
C ARG A 67 3.99 16.15 -17.00
N THR A 68 5.28 16.16 -16.73
CA THR A 68 6.01 14.99 -16.21
C THR A 68 5.49 14.58 -14.84
N LEU A 69 5.27 15.55 -13.93
CA LEU A 69 4.71 15.31 -12.61
C LEU A 69 3.30 14.68 -12.67
N LEU A 70 2.42 15.20 -13.54
CA LEU A 70 1.07 14.67 -13.70
C LEU A 70 1.06 13.26 -14.33
N ASN A 71 1.94 13.00 -15.31
CA ASN A 71 2.12 11.66 -15.87
C ASN A 71 2.59 10.66 -14.81
N PHE A 72 3.54 11.06 -13.95
CA PHE A 72 4.01 10.24 -12.84
C PHE A 72 2.86 9.91 -11.86
N ARG A 73 2.07 10.91 -11.46
CA ARG A 73 0.88 10.73 -10.62
C ARG A 73 -0.06 9.67 -11.20
N ASP A 74 -0.36 9.76 -12.49
CA ASP A 74 -1.32 8.86 -13.16
C ASP A 74 -0.76 7.43 -13.31
N ALA A 75 0.53 7.31 -13.61
CA ALA A 75 1.23 6.02 -13.61
C ALA A 75 1.21 5.36 -12.22
N MET A 76 1.48 6.13 -11.16
CA MET A 76 1.41 5.65 -9.78
C MET A 76 0.00 5.21 -9.38
N LYS A 77 -1.04 5.98 -9.73
CA LYS A 77 -2.44 5.59 -9.47
C LYS A 77 -2.81 4.28 -10.18
N THR A 78 -2.33 4.08 -11.40
CA THR A 78 -2.52 2.84 -12.17
C THR A 78 -1.84 1.65 -11.48
N LEU A 79 -0.56 1.80 -11.11
CA LEU A 79 0.19 0.76 -10.42
C LEU A 79 -0.44 0.38 -9.08
N LEU A 80 -0.89 1.35 -8.29
CA LEU A 80 -1.58 1.11 -7.01
C LEU A 80 -2.90 0.35 -7.20
N THR A 81 -3.63 0.61 -8.27
CA THR A 81 -4.88 -0.10 -8.60
C THR A 81 -4.62 -1.55 -8.95
N GLU A 82 -3.60 -1.82 -9.76
CA GLU A 82 -3.21 -3.19 -10.11
C GLU A 82 -2.67 -3.95 -8.88
N ALA A 83 -1.85 -3.29 -8.06
CA ALA A 83 -1.35 -3.84 -6.81
C ALA A 83 -2.49 -4.17 -5.83
N GLN A 84 -3.51 -3.32 -5.72
CA GLN A 84 -4.71 -3.59 -4.91
C GLN A 84 -5.45 -4.85 -5.40
N ARG A 85 -5.65 -4.98 -6.72
CA ARG A 85 -6.31 -6.15 -7.32
C ARG A 85 -5.57 -7.44 -6.96
N GLN A 86 -4.25 -7.44 -7.08
CA GLN A 86 -3.42 -8.59 -6.75
C GLN A 86 -3.40 -8.88 -5.25
N ALA A 87 -3.34 -7.85 -4.41
CA ALA A 87 -3.41 -7.98 -2.95
C ALA A 87 -4.72 -8.61 -2.49
N ARG A 88 -5.86 -8.10 -3.00
CA ARG A 88 -7.19 -8.66 -2.74
C ARG A 88 -7.28 -10.13 -3.14
N LYS A 89 -6.81 -10.48 -4.34
CA LYS A 89 -6.84 -11.86 -4.84
C LYS A 89 -6.07 -12.81 -3.91
N LYS A 90 -4.85 -12.43 -3.51
CA LYS A 90 -4.03 -13.23 -2.58
C LYS A 90 -4.67 -13.35 -1.20
N LEU A 91 -5.23 -12.26 -0.67
CA LEU A 91 -5.88 -12.26 0.63
C LEU A 91 -7.15 -13.13 0.64
N ALA A 92 -7.95 -13.08 -0.43
CA ALA A 92 -9.13 -13.93 -0.60
C ALA A 92 -8.77 -15.42 -0.70
N ALA A 93 -7.69 -15.77 -1.41
CA ALA A 93 -7.20 -17.14 -1.49
C ALA A 93 -6.81 -17.68 -0.10
N LEU A 94 -6.14 -16.85 0.71
CA LEU A 94 -5.78 -17.20 2.10
C LEU A 94 -7.01 -17.33 3.00
N TYR A 95 -7.98 -16.42 2.87
CA TYR A 95 -9.25 -16.52 3.59
C TYR A 95 -9.98 -17.83 3.29
N LYS A 96 -10.13 -18.17 2.01
CA LYS A 96 -10.76 -19.42 1.57
C LYS A 96 -10.03 -20.65 2.12
N ALA A 97 -8.69 -20.68 2.00
CA ALA A 97 -7.87 -21.77 2.52
C ALA A 97 -8.03 -21.97 4.04
N VAL A 98 -8.14 -20.88 4.81
CA VAL A 98 -8.36 -20.97 6.27
C VAL A 98 -9.78 -21.42 6.59
N ALA A 99 -10.79 -20.88 5.90
CA ALA A 99 -12.20 -21.22 6.11
C ALA A 99 -12.49 -22.70 5.82
N GLU A 100 -11.84 -23.27 4.78
CA GLU A 100 -11.98 -24.67 4.39
C GLU A 100 -11.06 -25.62 5.20
N GLY A 101 -10.22 -25.09 6.10
CA GLY A 101 -9.24 -25.89 6.85
C GLY A 101 -8.02 -26.36 6.03
N ASN A 102 -7.95 -25.99 4.75
CA ASN A 102 -6.92 -26.36 3.79
C ASN A 102 -5.73 -25.39 3.80
N TYR A 103 -5.13 -25.14 4.97
CA TYR A 103 -3.99 -24.21 5.11
C TYR A 103 -2.82 -24.86 5.84
N ARG A 104 -1.61 -24.37 5.57
CA ARG A 104 -0.40 -24.77 6.30
C ARG A 104 0.18 -23.59 7.07
N LEU A 105 0.56 -23.83 8.33
CA LEU A 105 1.31 -22.88 9.16
C LEU A 105 2.72 -23.41 9.37
N GLU A 106 3.71 -22.76 8.78
CA GLU A 106 5.11 -23.18 8.86
C GLU A 106 6.02 -21.95 8.97
N GLY A 107 6.96 -21.95 9.94
CA GLY A 107 7.93 -20.86 10.11
C GLY A 107 7.29 -19.47 10.32
N GLY A 108 6.11 -19.39 10.95
CA GLY A 108 5.38 -18.13 11.15
C GLY A 108 4.70 -17.58 9.88
N LYS A 109 4.58 -18.39 8.82
CA LYS A 109 3.87 -18.09 7.59
C LYS A 109 2.61 -18.92 7.48
N LEU A 110 1.56 -18.32 6.94
CA LEU A 110 0.31 -18.94 6.53
C LEU A 110 0.36 -19.18 5.02
N PHE A 111 0.12 -20.41 4.60
CA PHE A 111 0.11 -20.83 3.19
C PHE A 111 -1.27 -21.33 2.78
N ALA A 112 -1.69 -20.93 1.58
CA ALA A 112 -2.79 -21.51 0.84
C ALA A 112 -2.29 -22.61 -0.13
N PRO A 113 -3.17 -23.51 -0.61
CA PRO A 113 -2.81 -24.61 -1.50
C PRO A 113 -2.23 -24.16 -2.84
N ASP A 114 -2.62 -22.98 -3.33
CA ASP A 114 -2.14 -22.37 -4.57
C ASP A 114 -0.72 -21.78 -4.47
N GLY A 115 -0.07 -21.93 -3.31
CA GLY A 115 1.26 -21.38 -3.03
C GLY A 115 1.25 -19.92 -2.56
N THR A 116 0.07 -19.28 -2.46
CA THR A 116 -0.06 -17.95 -1.84
C THR A 116 0.29 -18.04 -0.36
N TRP A 117 1.04 -17.07 0.17
CA TRP A 117 1.39 -17.06 1.58
C TRP A 117 1.50 -15.65 2.18
N MET A 118 1.38 -15.56 3.50
CA MET A 118 1.59 -14.33 4.26
C MET A 118 2.26 -14.61 5.61
N TYR A 119 2.84 -13.58 6.23
CA TYR A 119 3.34 -13.73 7.60
C TYR A 119 2.17 -13.66 8.59
N ALA A 120 2.02 -14.72 9.37
CA ALA A 120 1.05 -14.86 10.45
C ALA A 120 1.79 -14.81 11.80
N THR A 121 2.42 -13.66 12.11
CA THR A 121 3.05 -13.47 13.42
C THR A 121 2.01 -13.17 14.50
N LYS A 122 2.33 -13.49 15.77
CA LYS A 122 1.41 -13.38 16.92
C LYS A 122 0.70 -12.01 17.01
N ASN A 123 1.38 -10.92 16.66
CA ASN A 123 0.89 -9.55 16.89
C ASN A 123 0.43 -8.80 15.63
N VAL A 124 1.00 -9.07 14.45
CA VAL A 124 0.61 -8.38 13.20
C VAL A 124 0.61 -9.36 12.03
N MET A 125 -0.53 -9.50 11.36
CA MET A 125 -0.59 -10.15 10.06
C MET A 125 -0.01 -9.19 9.03
N ARG A 126 1.15 -9.54 8.47
CA ARG A 126 1.76 -8.78 7.38
C ARG A 126 1.59 -9.59 6.11
N VAL A 127 0.91 -9.03 5.12
CA VAL A 127 0.94 -9.56 3.75
C VAL A 127 2.11 -8.88 3.04
N PRO A 128 3.29 -9.50 2.95
CA PRO A 128 4.32 -9.00 2.04
C PRO A 128 3.82 -9.27 0.63
N ILE A 129 3.37 -8.25 -0.10
CA ILE A 129 2.99 -8.40 -1.50
C ILE A 129 4.27 -8.53 -2.34
N ARG A 130 4.94 -9.68 -2.27
CA ARG A 130 6.11 -9.95 -3.12
C ARG A 130 5.65 -10.22 -4.55
N ARG A 131 6.45 -9.74 -5.51
CA ARG A 131 6.23 -9.75 -6.97
C ARG A 131 5.16 -8.78 -7.51
N VAL A 132 4.73 -7.81 -6.69
CA VAL A 132 3.94 -6.64 -7.11
C VAL A 132 4.37 -5.38 -6.35
N SER A 133 4.92 -5.56 -5.14
CA SER A 133 5.72 -4.53 -4.48
C SER A 133 7.20 -4.84 -4.67
N ALA A 134 7.90 -3.96 -5.37
CA ALA A 134 9.18 -3.49 -4.85
C ALA A 134 8.83 -2.84 -3.51
N SER A 135 9.61 -3.08 -2.45
CA SER A 135 9.54 -2.23 -1.28
C SER A 135 9.93 -0.81 -1.71
N ALA A 136 8.97 0.00 -2.15
CA ALA A 136 9.19 1.41 -2.40
C ALA A 136 9.15 2.11 -1.03
N ARG A 137 10.32 2.21 -0.40
CA ARG A 137 10.52 3.23 0.63
C ARG A 137 10.56 4.56 -0.11
N PHE A 138 9.42 5.23 -0.20
CA PHE A 138 9.42 6.62 -0.60
C PHE A 138 10.12 7.40 0.52
N PRO A 139 11.24 8.06 0.23
CA PRO A 139 11.84 8.95 1.22
C PRO A 139 10.84 10.08 1.51
N ASP A 140 10.83 10.53 2.75
CA ASP A 140 10.14 11.76 3.12
C ASP A 140 10.83 12.93 2.40
N VAL A 141 10.33 13.26 1.20
CA VAL A 141 10.90 14.28 0.31
C VAL A 141 10.95 15.66 0.97
N LEU A 142 10.08 15.91 1.95
CA LEU A 142 10.06 17.16 2.72
C LEU A 142 11.21 17.24 3.74
N LYS A 143 11.83 16.11 4.07
CA LYS A 143 13.00 16.02 4.97
C LYS A 143 14.30 15.74 4.24
N LEU A 144 14.29 15.67 2.92
CA LEU A 144 15.50 15.44 2.14
C LEU A 144 16.28 16.75 1.92
N PRO A 145 17.60 16.75 2.14
CA PRO A 145 18.47 17.86 1.74
C PRO A 145 18.38 18.09 0.23
N ARG A 146 18.51 19.35 -0.23
CA ARG A 146 18.38 19.76 -1.63
C ARG A 146 19.24 18.93 -2.59
N GLN A 147 20.46 18.58 -2.20
CA GLN A 147 21.37 17.72 -2.98
C GLN A 147 20.83 16.31 -3.23
N ARG A 148 19.98 15.76 -2.34
CA ARG A 148 19.36 14.44 -2.55
C ARG A 148 18.09 14.51 -3.39
N LEU A 149 17.43 15.67 -3.44
CA LEU A 149 16.28 15.88 -4.32
C LEU A 149 16.72 15.96 -5.79
N GLU A 150 17.85 16.63 -6.06
CA GLU A 150 18.45 16.72 -7.41
C GLU A 150 18.86 15.35 -7.97
N MET A 151 19.33 14.43 -7.11
CA MET A 151 19.70 13.06 -7.53
C MET A 151 18.49 12.17 -7.91
N ILE A 152 17.28 12.55 -7.52
CA ILE A 152 16.04 11.81 -7.82
C ILE A 152 15.38 12.31 -9.12
N GLN A 153 15.85 13.45 -9.65
CA GLN A 153 15.33 14.09 -10.87
C GLN A 153 16.02 13.61 -12.18
N MET A 154 16.99 12.70 -12.13
CA MET A 154 17.55 12.02 -13.32
C MET A 154 16.87 10.69 -13.60
#